data_AF-A0A1T5AYZ1-F1
#
_entry.id   AF-A0A1T5AYZ1-F1
#
_cell.length_a   1.000
_cell.length_b   1.000
_cell.length_c   1.000
_cell.angle_alpha   90.00
_cell.angle_beta   90.00
_cell.angle_gamma   90.00
#
_symmetry.space_group_name_H-M   'P 1'
#
loop_
_entity.id
_entity.type
_entity.pdbx_description
1 polymer ?
#
loop_
_entity_poly.entity_id
_entity_poly.type
_entity_poly.pdbx_seq_one_letter_code
_entity_poly.pdbx_strand_id
1 'polypeptide(L)'
;MRARAAGVMFTLSPTSGDRSKIVMEASWGLGLSVVGGEVTPDRFVVDKVGLGIADRVVGNKIIEYRRGDAPVDVPLERRDVLCLQDNEVVALATLGKKLERIHQAPQDIEFAVDEELPEGSNLVLLQCRPETVWSNADRKPAFDATAGMMSWITGSISGATAPPAHAHDASHQH
;
A
#
# COMPACT_ATOMS: atom_id res chain seq x y z
N MET A 1 -17.75 17.56 -5.34
CA MET A 1 -17.64 16.20 -4.83
C MET A 1 -18.32 16.09 -3.48
N ARG A 2 -19.12 15.05 -3.26
CA ARG A 2 -19.65 14.68 -1.94
C ARG A 2 -19.07 13.31 -1.56
N ALA A 3 -17.88 13.32 -0.96
CA ALA A 3 -17.19 12.08 -0.66
C ALA A 3 -17.93 11.29 0.43
N ARG A 4 -18.31 10.05 0.13
CA ARG A 4 -18.71 9.01 1.09
C ARG A 4 -17.50 8.55 1.90
N ALA A 5 -16.41 8.32 1.20
CA ALA A 5 -15.13 7.89 1.72
C ALA A 5 -14.01 8.45 0.86
N ALA A 6 -12.82 8.61 1.44
CA ALA A 6 -11.63 9.05 0.74
C ALA A 6 -10.38 8.52 1.44
N GLY A 7 -9.28 8.47 0.70
CA GLY A 7 -8.07 7.85 1.23
C GLY A 7 -6.89 7.88 0.27
N VAL A 8 -5.88 7.12 0.66
CA VAL A 8 -4.64 6.92 -0.08
C VAL A 8 -4.50 5.47 -0.51
N MET A 9 -3.87 5.25 -1.64
CA MET A 9 -3.55 3.94 -2.20
C MET A 9 -2.09 3.93 -2.65
N PHE A 10 -1.34 2.95 -2.15
CA PHE A 10 0.02 2.67 -2.56
C PHE A 10 0.04 1.42 -3.42
N THR A 11 0.71 1.47 -4.57
CA THR A 11 0.92 0.28 -5.41
C THR A 11 2.12 -0.55 -4.95
N LEU A 12 2.44 -0.52 -3.67
CA LEU A 12 3.32 -1.43 -2.95
C LEU A 12 2.94 -1.38 -1.47
N SER A 13 3.50 -2.26 -0.65
CA SER A 13 3.39 -2.12 0.81
C SER A 13 4.29 -0.98 1.29
N PRO A 14 3.77 0.15 1.81
CA PRO A 14 4.60 1.26 2.26
C PRO A 14 5.44 0.90 3.50
N THR A 15 5.03 -0.12 4.26
CA THR A 15 5.74 -0.60 5.45
C THR A 15 6.91 -1.53 5.12
N SER A 16 6.80 -2.35 4.07
CA SER A 16 7.76 -3.43 3.77
C SER A 16 8.45 -3.32 2.40
N GLY A 17 7.96 -2.44 1.52
CA GLY A 17 8.40 -2.35 0.13
C GLY A 17 7.88 -3.47 -0.78
N ASP A 18 7.02 -4.37 -0.29
CA ASP A 18 6.50 -5.48 -1.10
C ASP A 18 5.66 -4.96 -2.28
N ARG A 19 6.25 -5.07 -3.49
CA ARG A 19 5.64 -4.65 -4.75
C ARG A 19 4.59 -5.63 -5.28
N SER A 20 4.39 -6.78 -4.63
CA SER A 20 3.30 -7.71 -4.96
C SER A 20 1.96 -7.27 -4.38
N LYS A 21 1.94 -6.25 -3.52
CA LYS A 21 0.73 -5.76 -2.85
C LYS A 21 0.30 -4.39 -3.36
N ILE A 22 -0.98 -4.11 -3.18
CA ILE A 22 -1.56 -2.77 -3.18
C ILE A 22 -2.14 -2.57 -1.78
N VAL A 23 -1.81 -1.45 -1.13
CA VAL A 23 -2.31 -1.10 0.20
C VAL A 23 -3.17 0.14 0.09
N MET A 24 -4.34 0.13 0.68
CA MET A 24 -5.23 1.29 0.74
C MET A 24 -5.56 1.61 2.19
N GLU A 25 -5.59 2.89 2.49
CA GLU A 25 -6.03 3.42 3.77
C GLU A 25 -7.10 4.48 3.52
N ALA A 26 -8.29 4.29 4.08
CA ALA A 26 -9.43 5.16 3.81
C ALA A 26 -10.28 5.40 5.05
N SER A 27 -10.92 6.57 5.09
CA SER A 27 -11.90 6.91 6.12
C SER A 27 -13.19 7.45 5.50
N TRP A 28 -14.19 7.65 6.34
CA TRP A 28 -15.43 8.30 5.97
C TRP A 28 -15.21 9.78 5.61
N GLY A 29 -15.98 10.29 4.64
CA GLY A 29 -15.93 11.69 4.23
C GLY A 29 -14.73 12.04 3.35
N LEU A 30 -14.30 13.31 3.42
CA LEU A 30 -13.13 13.85 2.73
C LEU A 30 -11.84 13.35 3.37
N GLY A 31 -10.77 13.23 2.57
CA GLY A 31 -9.48 12.66 3.00
C GLY A 31 -8.69 13.48 4.02
N LEU A 32 -9.21 14.64 4.46
CA LEU A 32 -8.55 15.53 5.43
C LEU A 32 -8.23 14.82 6.75
N SER A 33 -9.14 13.99 7.26
CA SER A 33 -8.94 13.27 8.53
C SER A 33 -7.81 12.23 8.44
N VAL A 34 -7.65 11.61 7.26
CA VAL A 34 -6.57 10.65 7.00
C VAL A 34 -5.22 11.37 6.92
N VAL A 35 -5.15 12.45 6.13
CA VAL A 35 -3.91 13.23 5.94
C VAL A 35 -3.49 13.95 7.22
N GLY A 36 -4.46 14.43 8.01
CA GLY A 36 -4.22 15.08 9.30
C GLY A 36 -3.84 14.12 10.43
N GLY A 37 -3.97 12.80 10.23
CA GLY A 37 -3.68 11.80 11.26
C GLY A 37 -4.67 11.81 12.43
N GLU A 38 -5.87 12.36 12.22
CA GLU A 38 -6.88 12.55 13.27
C GLU A 38 -7.70 11.28 13.55
N VAL A 39 -7.67 10.34 12.60
CA VAL A 39 -8.35 9.04 12.69
C VAL A 39 -7.38 7.92 12.38
N THR A 40 -7.69 6.73 12.86
CA THR A 40 -7.09 5.50 12.31
C THR A 40 -7.97 5.03 11.16
N PRO A 41 -7.52 5.08 9.90
CA PRO A 41 -8.33 4.68 8.75
C PRO A 41 -8.55 3.17 8.71
N ASP A 42 -9.55 2.76 7.93
CA ASP A 42 -9.64 1.36 7.49
C ASP A 42 -8.45 1.05 6.60
N ARG A 43 -7.96 -0.18 6.70
CA ARG A 43 -6.83 -0.67 5.90
C ARG A 43 -7.22 -1.88 5.08
N PHE A 44 -6.86 -1.85 3.80
CA PHE A 44 -7.09 -2.94 2.86
C PHE A 44 -5.77 -3.33 2.21
N VAL A 45 -5.54 -4.63 2.08
CA VAL A 45 -4.39 -5.18 1.35
C VAL A 45 -4.90 -6.05 0.22
N VAL A 46 -4.48 -5.75 -1.01
CA VAL A 46 -4.86 -6.48 -2.21
C VAL A 46 -3.63 -7.14 -2.81
N ASP A 47 -3.77 -8.40 -3.23
CA ASP A 47 -2.76 -9.06 -4.06
C ASP A 47 -2.78 -8.46 -5.47
N LYS A 48 -1.65 -7.91 -5.93
CA LYS A 48 -1.59 -7.18 -7.20
C LYS A 48 -1.76 -8.10 -8.42
N VAL A 49 -1.40 -9.38 -8.31
CA VAL A 49 -1.49 -10.31 -9.44
C VAL A 49 -2.95 -10.71 -9.66
N GLY A 50 -3.58 -11.28 -8.63
CA GLY A 50 -4.94 -11.79 -8.69
C GLY A 50 -6.04 -10.76 -8.42
N LEU A 51 -5.68 -9.58 -7.91
CA LEU A 51 -6.60 -8.51 -7.47
C LEU A 51 -7.56 -8.94 -6.34
N GLY A 52 -7.25 -10.03 -5.65
CA GLY A 52 -8.01 -10.48 -4.48
C GLY A 52 -7.65 -9.68 -3.23
N ILE A 53 -8.65 -9.37 -2.41
CA ILE A 53 -8.46 -8.75 -1.09
C ILE A 53 -7.85 -9.81 -0.16
N ALA A 54 -6.61 -9.59 0.24
CA ALA A 54 -5.85 -10.48 1.10
C ALA A 54 -6.09 -10.20 2.60
N ASP A 55 -6.35 -8.94 2.96
CA ASP A 55 -6.59 -8.52 4.34
C ASP A 55 -7.46 -7.25 4.39
N ARG A 56 -8.21 -7.10 5.49
CA ARG A 56 -9.02 -5.92 5.80
C ARG A 56 -9.06 -5.69 7.31
N VAL A 57 -8.79 -4.45 7.72
CA VAL A 57 -8.80 -4.03 9.11
C VAL A 57 -9.70 -2.81 9.25
N VAL A 58 -10.66 -2.90 10.17
CA VAL A 58 -11.51 -1.76 10.54
C VAL A 58 -10.71 -0.80 11.41
N GLY A 59 -10.66 0.46 11.01
CA GLY A 59 -10.03 1.55 11.75
C GLY A 59 -10.98 2.30 12.67
N ASN A 60 -10.41 3.04 13.62
CA ASN A 60 -11.13 3.92 14.53
C ASN A 60 -11.50 5.25 13.85
N LYS A 61 -12.63 5.27 13.13
CA LYS A 61 -13.12 6.40 12.31
C LYS A 61 -14.18 7.22 13.05
N ILE A 62 -13.79 7.92 14.11
CA ILE A 62 -14.75 8.63 14.98
C ILE A 62 -15.29 9.94 14.41
N ILE A 63 -14.55 10.56 13.49
CA ILE A 63 -14.90 11.83 12.84
C ILE A 63 -14.79 11.72 11.32
N GLU A 64 -15.55 12.56 10.62
CA GLU A 64 -15.47 12.72 9.17
C GLU A 64 -15.57 14.19 8.78
N TYR A 65 -14.84 14.58 7.73
CA TYR A 65 -15.03 15.86 7.09
C TYR A 65 -16.06 15.72 5.96
N ARG A 66 -17.07 16.57 5.95
CA ARG A 66 -18.02 16.69 4.84
C ARG A 66 -17.87 18.07 4.19
N ARG A 67 -18.83 18.52 3.37
CA ARG A 67 -18.80 19.89 2.84
C ARG A 67 -18.88 20.88 4.01
N GLY A 68 -17.78 21.60 4.25
CA GLY A 68 -17.56 22.51 5.38
C GLY A 68 -16.15 22.36 5.95
N ASP A 69 -15.73 23.29 6.81
CA ASP A 69 -14.35 23.32 7.32
C ASP A 69 -14.16 22.56 8.64
N ALA A 70 -15.25 22.20 9.33
CA ALA A 70 -15.22 21.51 10.62
C ALA A 70 -15.56 20.01 10.49
N PRO A 71 -14.89 19.13 11.25
CA PRO A 71 -15.24 17.72 11.31
C PRO A 71 -16.57 17.52 12.07
N VAL A 72 -17.27 16.44 11.73
CA VAL A 72 -18.46 15.98 12.45
C VAL A 72 -18.26 14.56 12.96
N ASP A 73 -18.95 14.20 14.04
CA ASP A 73 -18.93 12.84 14.57
C ASP A 73 -19.52 11.85 13.56
N VAL A 74 -18.83 10.73 13.35
CA VAL A 74 -19.37 9.59 12.60
C VAL A 74 -20.42 8.91 13.49
N PRO A 75 -21.63 8.64 12.98
CA PRO A 75 -22.66 7.89 13.70
C PRO A 75 -22.13 6.53 14.19
N LEU A 76 -22.53 6.10 15.39
CA LEU A 76 -21.98 4.91 16.06
C LEU A 76 -22.08 3.66 15.17
N GLU A 77 -23.19 3.50 14.45
CA GLU A 77 -23.47 2.40 13.53
C GLU A 77 -22.51 2.33 12.33
N ARG A 78 -21.75 3.40 12.04
CA ARG A 78 -20.77 3.45 10.95
C ARG A 78 -19.32 3.32 11.42
N ARG A 79 -19.03 3.44 12.71
CA ARG A 79 -17.65 3.48 13.21
C ARG A 79 -16.93 2.14 12.99
N ASP A 80 -17.64 1.04 13.27
CA ASP A 80 -17.12 -0.33 13.13
C ASP A 80 -17.40 -0.96 11.76
N VAL A 81 -17.79 -0.14 10.77
CA VAL A 81 -18.07 -0.56 9.40
C VAL A 81 -16.94 -0.11 8.49
N LEU A 82 -16.56 -0.97 7.54
CA LEU A 82 -15.59 -0.62 6.49
C LEU A 82 -16.17 0.48 5.59
N CYS A 83 -15.37 1.51 5.35
CA CYS A 83 -15.78 2.67 4.57
C CYS A 83 -15.83 2.39 3.07
N LEU A 84 -15.15 1.33 2.60
CA LEU A 84 -15.17 0.86 1.22
C LEU A 84 -15.83 -0.52 1.11
N GLN A 85 -16.54 -0.72 0.02
CA GLN A 85 -17.09 -2.01 -0.40
C GLN A 85 -16.06 -2.80 -1.20
N ASP A 86 -16.18 -4.13 -1.22
CA ASP A 86 -15.21 -5.00 -1.88
C ASP A 86 -15.08 -4.71 -3.39
N ASN A 87 -16.18 -4.37 -4.07
CA ASN A 87 -16.15 -3.98 -5.48
C ASN A 87 -15.38 -2.67 -5.72
N GLU A 88 -15.48 -1.70 -4.82
CA GLU A 88 -14.74 -0.44 -4.88
C GLU A 88 -13.25 -0.67 -4.64
N VAL A 89 -12.90 -1.50 -3.65
CA VAL A 89 -11.50 -1.87 -3.37
C VAL A 89 -10.86 -2.54 -4.59
N VAL A 90 -11.55 -3.49 -5.22
CA VAL A 90 -11.04 -4.17 -6.42
C VAL A 90 -10.92 -3.21 -7.61
N ALA A 91 -11.89 -2.30 -7.80
CA ALA A 91 -11.87 -1.31 -8.86
C ALA A 91 -10.72 -0.29 -8.68
N LEU A 92 -10.49 0.19 -7.45
CA LEU A 92 -9.35 1.03 -7.10
C LEU A 92 -8.02 0.31 -7.34
N ALA A 93 -7.89 -0.95 -6.91
CA ALA A 93 -6.68 -1.75 -7.12
C ALA A 93 -6.38 -1.93 -8.62
N THR A 94 -7.43 -2.17 -9.42
CA THR A 94 -7.33 -2.26 -10.88
C THR A 94 -6.83 -0.95 -11.49
N LEU A 95 -7.37 0.19 -11.04
CA LEU A 95 -6.93 1.52 -11.46
C LEU A 95 -5.46 1.78 -11.06
N GLY A 96 -5.09 1.49 -9.81
CA GLY A 96 -3.72 1.66 -9.31
C GLY A 96 -2.70 0.86 -10.12
N LYS A 97 -2.99 -0.42 -10.39
CA LYS A 97 -2.15 -1.27 -11.25
C LYS A 97 -2.00 -0.71 -12.67
N LYS A 98 -3.06 -0.11 -13.23
CA LYS A 98 -3.02 0.55 -14.54
C LYS A 98 -2.14 1.81 -14.50
N LEU A 99 -2.28 2.65 -13.47
CA LEU A 99 -1.49 3.87 -13.29
C LEU A 99 0.00 3.56 -13.08
N GLU A 100 0.34 2.60 -12.21
CA GLU A 100 1.72 2.11 -12.04
C GLU A 100 2.33 1.66 -13.37
N ARG A 101 1.56 0.96 -14.21
CA ARG A 101 2.03 0.55 -15.54
C ARG A 101 2.26 1.74 -16.48
N ILE A 102 1.42 2.77 -16.41
CA ILE A 102 1.59 3.98 -17.25
C ILE A 102 2.84 4.75 -16.80
N HIS A 103 3.03 4.90 -15.49
CA HIS A 103 4.11 5.69 -14.91
C HIS A 103 5.42 4.92 -14.72
N GLN A 104 5.43 3.60 -14.93
CA GLN A 104 6.60 2.72 -14.82
C GLN A 104 7.29 2.77 -13.44
N ALA A 105 6.53 3.15 -12.40
CA ALA A 105 7.02 3.26 -11.04
C ALA A 105 5.86 2.99 -10.07
N PRO A 106 6.12 2.49 -8.86
CA PRO A 106 5.11 2.43 -7.81
C PRO A 106 4.50 3.82 -7.58
N GLN A 107 3.19 3.87 -7.32
CA GLN A 107 2.43 5.10 -7.17
C GLN A 107 1.89 5.25 -5.76
N ASP A 108 1.81 6.50 -5.33
CA ASP A 108 1.06 7.03 -4.19
C ASP A 108 -0.11 7.84 -4.74
N ILE A 109 -1.33 7.37 -4.48
CA ILE A 109 -2.55 7.79 -5.14
C ILE A 109 -3.57 8.25 -4.10
N GLU A 110 -4.07 9.47 -4.26
CA GLU A 110 -5.21 9.97 -3.48
C GLU A 110 -6.49 9.78 -4.27
N PHE A 111 -7.54 9.29 -3.60
CA PHE A 111 -8.83 9.01 -4.22
C PHE A 111 -10.01 9.36 -3.31
N ALA A 112 -11.19 9.42 -3.90
CA ALA A 112 -12.45 9.51 -3.19
C ALA A 112 -13.53 8.66 -3.85
N VAL A 113 -14.54 8.28 -3.07
CA VAL A 113 -15.79 7.70 -3.53
C VAL A 113 -16.89 8.75 -3.35
N ASP A 114 -17.46 9.24 -4.44
CA ASP A 114 -18.52 10.26 -4.41
C ASP A 114 -19.92 9.61 -4.28
N GLU A 115 -20.71 10.00 -3.28
CA GLU A 115 -22.09 9.48 -3.11
C GLU A 115 -23.13 10.13 -4.04
N GLU A 116 -22.77 11.20 -4.75
CA GLU A 116 -23.65 11.85 -5.75
C GLU A 116 -23.47 11.29 -7.16
N LEU A 117 -22.41 10.50 -7.41
CA LEU A 117 -22.15 9.89 -8.71
C LEU A 117 -22.74 8.47 -8.79
N PRO A 118 -23.19 8.02 -9.98
CA PRO A 118 -23.65 6.65 -10.18
C PRO A 118 -22.58 5.61 -9.85
N GLU A 119 -23.01 4.47 -9.30
CA GLU A 119 -22.13 3.32 -9.07
C GLU A 119 -21.37 2.94 -10.36
N GLY A 120 -20.07 2.67 -10.22
CA GLY A 120 -19.17 2.40 -11.35
C GLY A 120 -18.55 3.66 -11.98
N SER A 121 -19.04 4.85 -11.63
CA SER A 121 -18.44 6.15 -12.00
C SER A 121 -18.09 7.03 -10.80
N ASN A 122 -18.35 6.52 -9.60
CA ASN A 122 -18.19 7.24 -8.34
C ASN A 122 -16.77 7.22 -7.76
N LEU A 123 -15.83 6.49 -8.37
CA LEU A 123 -14.43 6.52 -7.99
C LEU A 123 -13.73 7.70 -8.67
N VAL A 124 -13.26 8.64 -7.86
CA VAL A 124 -12.60 9.87 -8.31
C VAL A 124 -11.13 9.82 -7.93
N LEU A 125 -10.24 9.95 -8.91
CA LEU A 125 -8.80 10.13 -8.70
C LEU A 125 -8.53 11.60 -8.39
N LEU A 126 -7.88 11.88 -7.27
CA LEU A 126 -7.57 13.26 -6.84
C LEU A 126 -6.12 13.63 -7.18
N GLN A 127 -5.18 12.73 -6.87
CA GLN A 127 -3.76 12.91 -7.13
C GLN A 127 -3.12 11.56 -7.44
N CYS A 128 -2.10 11.56 -8.30
CA CYS A 128 -1.24 10.40 -8.56
C CYS A 128 0.20 10.89 -8.67
N ARG A 129 1.10 10.35 -7.85
CA ARG A 129 2.52 10.65 -7.89
C ARG A 129 3.35 9.37 -7.70
N PRO A 130 4.62 9.35 -8.14
CA PRO A 130 5.52 8.27 -7.78
C PRO A 130 5.66 8.15 -6.26
N GLU A 131 5.61 6.92 -5.74
CA GLU A 131 6.04 6.60 -4.38
C GLU A 131 7.57 6.74 -4.33
N THR A 132 8.14 7.37 -3.30
CA THR A 132 9.58 7.76 -3.32
C THR A 132 10.43 7.10 -2.23
N VAL A 133 9.84 6.50 -1.21
CA VAL A 133 10.57 5.85 -0.11
C VAL A 133 11.21 4.55 -0.59
N TRP A 134 10.44 3.68 -1.28
CA TRP A 134 10.94 2.39 -1.76
C TRP A 134 11.36 2.41 -3.22
N SER A 135 11.00 3.44 -3.98
CA SER A 135 11.50 3.62 -5.35
C SER A 135 12.99 3.99 -5.41
N ASN A 136 13.52 4.60 -4.34
CA ASN A 136 14.93 4.97 -4.22
C ASN A 136 15.79 3.91 -3.49
N ALA A 137 15.17 2.87 -2.93
CA ALA A 137 15.92 1.77 -2.33
C ALA A 137 16.48 0.89 -3.46
N ASP A 138 17.80 0.95 -3.68
CA ASP A 138 18.50 0.16 -4.69
C ASP A 138 18.11 -1.31 -4.63
N ARG A 139 17.50 -1.80 -5.71
CA ARG A 139 17.15 -3.22 -5.83
C ARG A 139 18.40 -3.97 -6.28
N LYS A 140 19.05 -4.69 -5.36
CA LYS A 140 19.96 -5.77 -5.77
C LYS A 140 19.13 -6.77 -6.58
N PRO A 141 19.52 -7.09 -7.83
CA PRO A 141 18.76 -8.03 -8.63
C PRO A 141 18.70 -9.38 -7.91
N ALA A 142 17.51 -10.00 -7.91
CA ALA A 142 17.31 -11.33 -7.33
C ALA A 142 18.07 -12.42 -8.09
N PHE A 143 18.63 -12.09 -9.26
CA PHE A 143 19.47 -12.94 -10.07
C PHE A 143 20.63 -12.11 -10.64
N ASP A 144 21.84 -12.46 -10.24
CA ASP A 144 23.06 -11.92 -10.84
C ASP A 144 23.41 -12.72 -12.10
N ALA A 145 23.04 -12.20 -13.27
CA ALA A 145 23.31 -12.84 -14.55
C ALA A 145 24.81 -12.93 -14.88
N THR A 146 25.65 -12.09 -14.26
CA THR A 146 27.11 -12.17 -14.38
C THR A 146 27.72 -13.36 -13.65
N ALA A 147 27.01 -13.92 -12.65
CA ALA A 147 27.44 -15.12 -11.92
C ALA A 147 27.19 -16.44 -12.68
N GLY A 148 26.52 -16.39 -13.84
CA GLY A 148 26.24 -17.55 -14.69
C GLY A 148 25.14 -18.48 -14.15
N MET A 149 24.24 -18.91 -15.05
CA MET A 149 23.05 -19.70 -14.73
C MET A 149 23.36 -21.04 -14.01
N MET A 150 24.50 -21.66 -14.30
CA MET A 150 24.89 -22.93 -13.68
C MET A 150 25.33 -22.77 -12.21
N SER A 151 25.92 -21.63 -11.84
CA SER A 151 26.35 -21.34 -10.45
C SER A 151 25.14 -21.26 -9.50
N TRP A 152 24.07 -20.59 -9.95
CA TRP A 152 22.82 -20.46 -9.20
C TRP A 152 22.10 -21.80 -8.98
N ILE A 153 21.97 -22.62 -10.03
CA ILE A 153 21.32 -23.94 -9.93
C ILE A 153 22.09 -24.83 -8.93
N THR A 154 23.43 -24.82 -9.01
CA THR A 154 24.28 -25.65 -8.13
C THR A 154 24.26 -25.18 -6.68
N GLY A 155 24.15 -23.87 -6.44
CA GLY A 155 23.99 -23.31 -5.09
C GLY A 155 22.63 -23.61 -4.46
N SER A 156 21.57 -23.65 -5.28
CA SER A 156 20.19 -23.87 -4.82
C SER A 156 19.94 -25.33 -4.39
N ILE A 157 20.62 -26.29 -5.02
CA ILE A 157 20.49 -27.72 -4.70
C ILE A 157 21.32 -28.15 -3.49
N SER A 158 22.35 -27.37 -3.13
CA SER A 158 23.35 -27.82 -2.15
C SER A 158 22.95 -27.60 -0.68
N GLY A 159 21.80 -26.98 -0.39
CA GLY A 159 21.13 -26.98 0.92
C GLY A 159 22.07 -27.09 2.13
N ALA A 160 23.06 -26.21 2.25
CA ALA A 160 24.06 -26.28 3.33
C ALA A 160 23.83 -25.15 4.32
N THR A 161 23.11 -25.47 5.39
CA THR A 161 23.18 -24.75 6.65
C THR A 161 24.56 -24.94 7.28
N ALA A 162 25.25 -23.84 7.62
CA ALA A 162 26.28 -23.84 8.67
C ALA A 162 26.38 -22.45 9.35
N PRO A 163 26.39 -22.38 10.70
CA PRO A 163 26.47 -21.14 11.49
C PRO A 163 27.95 -20.73 11.79
N PRO A 164 28.22 -19.60 12.49
CA PRO A 164 29.41 -18.77 12.27
C PRO A 164 30.65 -19.25 13.03
N ALA A 165 31.83 -18.91 12.50
CA ALA A 165 33.10 -19.07 13.21
C ALA A 165 33.77 -17.69 13.43
N HIS A 166 33.95 -17.36 14.71
CA HIS A 166 34.88 -16.34 15.19
C HIS A 166 36.30 -16.64 14.71
N ALA A 167 37.01 -15.62 14.25
CA ALA A 167 38.44 -15.43 14.48
C ALA A 167 38.79 -13.97 14.14
N HIS A 168 39.20 -13.18 15.13
CA HIS A 168 40.16 -12.12 14.87
C HIS A 168 41.39 -12.36 15.73
N ASP A 169 42.48 -12.31 14.99
CA ASP A 169 43.82 -12.81 15.24
C ASP A 169 44.61 -11.96 16.23
N ALA A 170 45.60 -12.60 16.83
CA ALA A 170 46.57 -12.03 17.76
C ALA A 170 47.86 -11.65 17.03
N SER A 171 48.48 -10.52 17.39
CA SER A 171 49.93 -10.23 17.28
C SER A 171 50.16 -8.74 17.56
N HIS A 172 51.23 -8.24 18.20
CA HIS A 172 52.34 -8.71 19.01
C HIS A 172 53.06 -7.44 19.53
N GLN A 173 53.60 -7.46 20.76
CA GLN A 173 54.83 -6.80 21.31
C GLN A 173 55.35 -5.49 20.66
N HIS A 174 55.70 -4.43 21.40
CA HIS A 174 56.62 -4.31 22.55
C HIS A 174 56.28 -3.07 23.40
#